data_AF-A0A1Y3MWV8-F1
#
_entry.id   AF-A0A1Y3MWV8-F1
#
_cell.length_a   1.000
_cell.length_b   1.000
_cell.length_c   1.000
_cell.angle_alpha   90.00
_cell.angle_beta   90.00
_cell.angle_gamma   90.00
#
_symmetry.space_group_name_H-M   'P 1'
#
loop_
_entity.id
_entity.type
_entity.pdbx_description
1 polymer ?
#
loop_
_entity_poly.entity_id
_entity_poly.type
_entity_poly.pdbx_seq_one_letter_code
_entity_poly.pdbx_strand_id
1 'polypeptide(L)'
;MEVTKSDNDEKALIINNNDNNVRIEKKKIVLEEDEYIEGLSKVIKRDYFPDNDKMKIQNELLDALQEQDSFRARNLSKQLLNYDADKSKEYMQKDKNGVDTSLSVDAYQSKYTSEDNDSFNEIIAKNNEMKKIRNEKLYGQEKTKLLMSSNAQNASDVGKTVETKQIETWKYKTQNTLMFIPDSNHLLKESEEVKRQAPKQISHTNTRFETTHFTQEIKEQEVWKTMINSTPALFKK
;
A
#
# COMPACT_ATOMS: atom_id res chain seq x y z
N MET A 1 47.66 26.86 -18.77
CA MET A 1 47.41 27.12 -17.34
C MET A 1 45.99 26.70 -17.07
N GLU A 2 45.86 25.52 -16.47
CA GLU A 2 44.61 25.00 -15.94
C GLU A 2 44.12 25.90 -14.80
N VAL A 3 42.82 26.11 -14.73
CA VAL A 3 42.17 26.60 -13.52
C VAL A 3 41.09 25.59 -13.15
N THR A 4 41.47 24.68 -12.26
CA THR A 4 40.57 23.85 -11.47
C THR A 4 40.04 24.68 -10.30
N LYS A 5 38.74 24.57 -10.02
CA LYS A 5 38.07 24.84 -8.73
C LYS A 5 36.60 24.42 -8.92
N SER A 6 36.31 23.15 -8.67
CA SER A 6 35.86 22.61 -7.37
C SER A 6 34.36 22.83 -7.18
N ASP A 7 33.60 21.79 -7.53
CA ASP A 7 32.24 21.54 -7.07
C ASP A 7 32.20 21.54 -5.54
N ASN A 8 31.39 22.40 -4.93
CA ASN A 8 30.82 22.19 -3.61
C ASN A 8 29.81 23.31 -3.29
N ASP A 9 28.57 23.15 -3.76
CA ASP A 9 27.43 23.93 -3.29
C ASP A 9 26.32 22.98 -2.81
N GLU A 10 26.64 22.11 -1.84
CA GLU A 10 25.62 21.52 -0.96
C GLU A 10 25.09 22.61 -0.01
N LYS A 11 24.16 23.44 -0.49
CA LYS A 11 23.39 24.33 0.38
C LYS A 11 22.37 23.51 1.18
N ALA A 12 22.81 22.99 2.32
CA ALA A 12 21.90 22.59 3.38
C ALA A 12 21.12 23.82 3.87
N LEU A 13 19.80 23.80 3.75
CA LEU A 13 18.91 24.75 4.39
C LEU A 13 18.92 24.49 5.90
N ILE A 14 19.78 25.21 6.63
CA ILE A 14 19.79 25.21 8.09
C ILE A 14 18.59 26.03 8.56
N ILE A 15 17.49 25.36 8.87
CA ILE A 15 16.40 25.94 9.65
C ILE A 15 16.75 25.71 11.12
N ASN A 16 17.29 26.74 11.77
CA ASN A 16 17.47 26.76 13.21
C ASN A 16 16.09 26.83 13.88
N ASN A 17 15.59 25.71 14.39
CA ASN A 17 14.58 25.68 15.44
C ASN A 17 14.93 24.56 16.43
N ASN A 18 15.19 24.97 17.66
CA ASN A 18 15.38 24.11 18.82
C ASN A 18 14.06 23.40 19.14
N ASP A 19 13.93 22.15 18.70
CA ASP A 19 13.05 21.14 19.31
C ASP A 19 13.64 19.76 18.99
N ASN A 20 13.95 19.02 20.07
CA ASN A 20 14.71 17.78 20.01
C ASN A 20 13.90 16.68 19.28
N ASN A 21 14.53 16.06 18.28
CA ASN A 21 14.08 14.98 17.41
C ASN A 21 13.41 15.39 16.08
N VAL A 22 14.07 16.27 15.32
CA VAL A 22 13.92 16.27 13.86
C VAL A 22 14.60 14.99 13.35
N ARG A 23 13.82 13.99 12.93
CA ARG A 23 14.34 12.90 12.11
C ARG A 23 14.96 13.55 10.88
N ILE A 24 16.29 13.66 10.86
CA ILE A 24 17.03 14.03 9.66
C ILE A 24 16.89 12.83 8.73
N GLU A 25 15.81 12.81 7.95
CA GLU A 25 15.67 11.86 6.87
C GLU A 25 16.81 12.15 5.89
N LYS A 26 17.83 11.28 5.92
CA LYS A 26 18.93 11.36 4.97
C LYS A 26 18.31 11.25 3.59
N LYS A 27 18.53 12.26 2.74
CA LYS A 27 18.07 12.24 1.36
C LYS A 27 18.64 10.99 0.69
N LYS A 28 17.76 10.13 0.18
CA LYS A 28 18.16 8.92 -0.53
C LYS A 28 18.85 9.31 -1.84
N ILE A 29 19.82 8.52 -2.25
CA ILE A 29 20.50 8.67 -3.54
C ILE A 29 19.54 8.19 -4.62
N VAL A 30 19.18 9.06 -5.54
CA VAL A 30 18.31 8.73 -6.68
C VAL A 30 19.17 8.04 -7.74
N LEU A 31 18.73 6.88 -8.21
CA LEU A 31 19.33 6.11 -9.30
C LEU A 31 18.32 5.97 -10.44
N GLU A 32 18.82 5.81 -11.66
CA GLU A 32 17.99 5.42 -12.80
C GLU A 32 17.27 4.09 -12.50
N GLU A 33 16.05 3.93 -13.03
CA GLU A 33 15.19 2.78 -12.72
C GLU A 33 15.89 1.44 -13.00
N ASP A 34 16.47 1.28 -14.19
CA ASP A 34 17.15 0.05 -14.59
C ASP A 34 18.34 -0.27 -13.67
N GLU A 35 19.11 0.75 -13.27
CA GLU A 35 20.26 0.60 -12.38
C GLU A 35 19.83 0.22 -10.96
N TYR A 36 18.77 0.86 -10.45
CA TYR A 36 18.20 0.54 -9.15
C TYR A 36 17.67 -0.89 -9.11
N ILE A 37 16.93 -1.32 -10.14
CA ILE A 37 16.39 -2.68 -10.27
C ILE A 37 17.52 -3.69 -10.37
N GLU A 38 18.55 -3.44 -11.19
CA GLU A 38 19.67 -4.35 -11.36
C GLU A 38 20.41 -4.54 -10.04
N GLY A 39 20.75 -3.43 -9.36
CA GLY A 39 21.41 -3.45 -8.05
C GLY A 39 20.56 -4.18 -7.00
N LEU A 40 19.27 -3.85 -6.89
CA LEU A 40 18.36 -4.49 -5.94
C LEU A 40 18.21 -5.99 -6.22
N SER A 41 18.10 -6.38 -7.49
CA SER A 41 18.01 -7.78 -7.93
C SER A 41 19.26 -8.57 -7.51
N LYS A 42 20.45 -7.99 -7.66
CA LYS A 42 21.70 -8.59 -7.19
C LYS A 42 21.71 -8.78 -5.67
N VAL A 43 21.32 -7.75 -4.91
CA VAL A 43 21.26 -7.84 -3.42
C VAL A 43 20.25 -8.92 -2.99
N ILE A 44 19.06 -8.96 -3.59
CA ILE A 44 18.02 -9.94 -3.25
C ILE A 44 18.49 -11.36 -3.59
N LYS A 45 19.07 -11.58 -4.77
CA LYS A 45 19.59 -12.91 -5.16
C LYS A 45 20.65 -13.39 -4.17
N ARG A 46 21.57 -12.52 -3.77
CA ARG A 46 22.61 -12.85 -2.79
C ARG A 46 22.01 -13.25 -1.44
N ASP A 47 21.06 -12.48 -0.91
CA ASP A 47 20.56 -12.66 0.46
C ASP A 47 19.47 -13.73 0.59
N TYR A 48 18.55 -13.82 -0.37
CA TYR A 48 17.36 -14.67 -0.28
C TYR A 48 17.38 -15.87 -1.21
N PHE A 49 18.10 -15.79 -2.33
CA PHE A 49 18.08 -16.84 -3.36
C PHE A 49 19.50 -17.27 -3.79
N PRO A 50 20.34 -17.74 -2.85
CA PRO A 50 21.74 -18.02 -3.13
C PRO A 50 21.93 -19.07 -4.23
N ASP A 51 21.03 -20.05 -4.36
CA ASP A 51 21.17 -21.16 -5.31
C ASP A 51 20.22 -21.07 -6.51
N ASN A 52 19.61 -19.90 -6.74
CA ASN A 52 18.67 -19.71 -7.84
C ASN A 52 19.27 -20.09 -9.20
N ASP A 53 20.48 -19.60 -9.47
CA ASP A 53 21.13 -19.82 -10.76
C ASP A 53 21.53 -21.30 -10.93
N LYS A 54 21.91 -21.99 -9.85
CA LYS A 54 22.13 -23.44 -9.86
C LYS A 54 20.85 -24.19 -10.25
N MET A 55 19.73 -23.85 -9.61
CA MET A 55 18.43 -24.46 -9.88
C MET A 55 17.97 -24.19 -11.32
N LYS A 56 18.19 -22.98 -11.83
CA LYS A 56 17.90 -22.64 -13.24
C LYS A 56 18.68 -23.52 -14.20
N ILE A 57 19.99 -23.68 -13.98
CA ILE A 57 20.83 -24.55 -14.82
C ILE A 57 20.32 -26.01 -14.76
N GLN A 58 19.92 -26.49 -13.58
CA GLN A 58 19.37 -27.84 -13.42
C GLN A 58 18.04 -28.04 -14.15
N ASN A 59 17.12 -27.08 -14.05
CA ASN A 59 15.83 -27.13 -14.75
C ASN A 59 16.05 -27.08 -16.27
N GLU A 60 16.90 -26.17 -16.74
CA GLU A 60 17.22 -26.06 -18.16
C GLU A 60 17.91 -27.32 -18.70
N LEU A 61 18.73 -27.99 -17.87
CA LEU A 61 19.33 -29.27 -18.21
C LEU A 61 18.26 -30.35 -18.38
N LEU A 62 17.27 -30.40 -17.49
CA LEU A 62 16.16 -31.35 -17.58
C LEU A 62 15.33 -31.10 -18.85
N ASP A 63 15.05 -29.84 -19.17
CA ASP A 63 14.35 -29.44 -20.39
C ASP A 63 15.12 -29.88 -21.64
N ALA A 64 16.44 -29.64 -21.68
CA ALA A 64 17.30 -30.06 -22.80
C ALA A 64 17.33 -31.59 -22.97
N LEU A 65 17.32 -32.36 -21.88
CA LEU A 65 17.23 -33.82 -21.94
C LEU A 65 15.88 -34.30 -22.47
N GLN A 66 14.79 -33.61 -22.12
CA GLN A 66 13.45 -33.90 -22.64
C GLN A 66 13.36 -33.58 -24.14
N GLU A 67 13.99 -32.50 -24.59
CA GLU A 67 14.09 -32.11 -26.00
C GLU A 67 15.07 -32.98 -26.81
N GLN A 68 15.80 -33.90 -26.17
CA GLN A 68 16.89 -34.72 -26.75
C GLN A 68 18.05 -33.88 -27.35
N ASP A 69 18.21 -32.62 -26.94
CA ASP A 69 19.34 -31.79 -27.34
C ASP A 69 20.58 -32.11 -26.49
N SER A 70 21.38 -33.04 -27.01
CA SER A 70 22.62 -33.48 -26.36
C SER A 70 23.70 -32.38 -26.30
N PHE A 71 23.67 -31.38 -27.18
CA PHE A 71 24.67 -30.32 -27.19
C PHE A 71 24.38 -29.32 -26.07
N ARG A 72 23.12 -28.87 -25.96
CA ARG A 72 22.67 -27.99 -24.87
C ARG A 72 22.85 -28.65 -23.50
N ALA A 73 22.44 -29.91 -23.36
CA ALA A 73 22.59 -30.66 -22.12
C ALA A 73 24.06 -30.78 -21.67
N ARG A 74 25.00 -31.00 -22.61
CA ARG A 74 26.43 -31.06 -22.29
C ARG A 74 26.98 -29.72 -21.80
N ASN A 75 26.57 -28.61 -22.43
CA ASN A 75 27.01 -27.27 -22.03
C ASN A 75 26.47 -26.90 -20.65
N LEU A 76 25.20 -27.17 -20.38
CA LEU A 76 24.56 -26.93 -19.09
C LEU A 76 25.17 -27.80 -17.98
N SER A 77 25.44 -29.08 -18.26
CA SER A 77 26.15 -29.96 -17.33
C SER A 77 27.54 -29.42 -16.97
N LYS A 78 28.28 -28.91 -17.95
CA LYS A 78 29.59 -28.26 -17.71
C LYS A 78 29.46 -26.98 -16.89
N GLN A 79 28.46 -26.14 -17.17
CA GLN A 79 28.19 -24.94 -16.36
C GLN A 79 27.85 -25.31 -14.91
N LEU A 80 27.03 -26.34 -14.70
CA LEU A 80 26.65 -26.80 -13.36
C LEU A 80 27.87 -27.29 -12.56
N LEU A 81 28.80 -27.99 -13.21
CA LEU A 81 30.06 -28.45 -12.59
C LEU A 81 30.97 -27.28 -12.19
N ASN A 82 31.02 -26.22 -13.00
CA ASN A 82 31.85 -25.05 -12.74
C ASN A 82 31.17 -24.01 -11.83
N TYR A 83 29.86 -24.14 -11.59
CA TYR A 83 29.05 -23.15 -10.88
C TYR A 83 29.64 -22.75 -9.53
N ASP A 84 30.01 -23.73 -8.68
CA ASP A 84 30.54 -23.45 -7.35
C ASP A 84 31.89 -22.70 -7.40
N ALA A 85 32.70 -22.94 -8.44
CA ALA A 85 33.98 -22.26 -8.64
C ALA A 85 33.78 -20.81 -9.14
N ASP A 86 32.82 -20.58 -10.04
CA ASP A 86 32.59 -19.27 -10.65
C ASP A 86 31.81 -18.33 -9.73
N LYS A 87 30.87 -18.85 -8.93
CA LYS A 87 30.12 -18.11 -7.91
C LYS A 87 31.04 -17.39 -6.91
N SER A 88 32.15 -18.02 -6.52
CA SER A 88 33.13 -17.43 -5.61
C SER A 88 33.83 -16.18 -6.17
N LYS A 89 33.95 -16.06 -7.50
CA LYS A 89 34.60 -14.93 -8.17
C LYS A 89 33.64 -13.75 -8.35
N GLU A 90 32.37 -14.03 -8.57
CA GLU A 90 31.32 -13.03 -8.80
C GLU A 90 31.09 -12.15 -7.56
N TYR A 91 31.10 -12.73 -6.36
CA TYR A 91 30.90 -11.99 -5.10
C TYR A 91 32.01 -10.97 -4.75
N MET A 92 33.15 -11.02 -5.44
CA MET A 92 34.30 -10.14 -5.15
C MET A 92 34.42 -8.97 -6.15
N GLN A 93 33.55 -8.90 -7.16
CA GLN A 93 33.56 -7.81 -8.13
C GLN A 93 32.67 -6.67 -7.63
N LYS A 94 33.29 -5.53 -7.32
CA LYS A 94 32.56 -4.27 -7.14
C LYS A 94 31.90 -3.91 -8.47
N ASP A 95 30.60 -3.60 -8.43
CA ASP A 95 29.87 -3.17 -9.61
C ASP A 95 30.53 -1.94 -10.23
N LYS A 96 30.64 -1.93 -11.57
CA LYS A 96 31.31 -0.85 -12.34
C LYS A 96 30.61 0.51 -12.19
N ASN A 97 29.38 0.48 -11.69
CA ASN A 97 28.48 1.62 -11.58
C ASN A 97 28.62 2.40 -10.26
N GLY A 98 29.49 1.97 -9.34
CA GLY A 98 29.69 2.67 -8.06
C GLY A 98 28.55 2.50 -7.05
N VAL A 99 27.53 1.71 -7.40
CA VAL A 99 26.46 1.26 -6.52
C VAL A 99 27.00 0.22 -5.54
N ASP A 100 26.66 0.38 -4.26
CA ASP A 100 27.13 -0.51 -3.22
C ASP A 100 26.14 -1.67 -3.01
N THR A 101 26.38 -2.75 -3.75
CA THR A 101 25.58 -3.97 -3.73
C THR A 101 26.03 -4.93 -2.62
N SER A 102 26.99 -4.52 -1.78
CA SER A 102 27.46 -5.30 -0.63
C SER A 102 26.57 -5.16 0.61
N LEU A 103 25.67 -4.18 0.63
CA LEU A 103 24.73 -3.97 1.75
C LEU A 103 23.59 -4.98 1.73
N SER A 104 22.94 -5.18 2.87
CA SER A 104 21.65 -5.88 2.98
C SER A 104 20.55 -5.14 2.20
N VAL A 105 19.52 -5.86 1.77
CA VAL A 105 18.35 -5.29 1.06
C VAL A 105 17.79 -4.05 1.77
N ASP A 106 17.59 -4.10 3.08
CA ASP A 106 17.00 -2.98 3.85
C ASP A 106 17.92 -1.74 3.85
N ALA A 107 19.22 -1.97 4.01
CA ALA A 107 20.22 -0.91 3.96
C ALA A 107 20.38 -0.33 2.54
N TYR A 108 20.24 -1.15 1.50
CA TYR A 108 20.21 -0.70 0.10
C TYR A 108 19.01 0.21 -0.17
N GLN A 109 17.80 -0.21 0.22
CA GLN A 109 16.56 0.59 0.07
C GLN A 109 16.52 1.85 0.94
N SER A 110 17.28 1.85 2.04
CA SER A 110 17.44 3.04 2.89
C SER A 110 18.38 4.06 2.26
N LYS A 111 19.39 3.63 1.50
CA LYS A 111 20.41 4.48 0.89
C LYS A 111 20.04 4.94 -0.52
N TYR A 112 19.41 4.07 -1.30
CA TYR A 112 19.07 4.29 -2.70
C TYR A 112 17.54 4.32 -2.91
N THR A 113 17.08 5.11 -3.87
CA THR A 113 15.69 5.17 -4.35
C THR A 113 15.70 5.25 -5.88
N SER A 114 14.66 4.74 -6.55
CA SER A 114 14.57 4.92 -7.99
C SER A 114 14.09 6.32 -8.38
N GLU A 115 14.44 6.74 -9.59
CA GLU A 115 14.00 7.98 -10.24
C GLU A 115 12.47 8.09 -10.22
N ASP A 116 11.76 7.03 -10.58
CA ASP A 116 10.29 6.99 -10.59
C ASP A 116 9.70 7.27 -9.21
N ASN A 117 10.31 6.71 -8.17
CA ASN A 117 9.84 6.93 -6.80
C ASN A 117 10.10 8.36 -6.32
N ASP A 118 11.23 8.97 -6.67
CA ASP A 118 11.51 10.39 -6.36
C ASP A 118 10.55 11.33 -7.11
N SER A 119 10.35 11.08 -8.40
CA SER A 119 9.38 11.80 -9.26
C SER A 119 7.95 11.71 -8.73
N PHE A 120 7.52 10.53 -8.26
CA PHE A 120 6.21 10.35 -7.65
C PHE A 120 6.05 11.15 -6.35
N ASN A 121 7.09 11.20 -5.51
CA ASN A 121 7.08 11.99 -4.29
C ASN A 121 7.00 13.50 -4.60
N GLU A 122 7.66 13.96 -5.66
CA GLU A 122 7.55 15.35 -6.13
C GLU A 122 6.10 15.69 -6.51
N ILE A 123 5.42 14.80 -7.25
CA ILE A 123 4.02 14.98 -7.64
C ILE A 123 3.11 15.03 -6.40
N ILE A 124 3.33 14.14 -5.42
CA ILE A 124 2.59 14.17 -4.15
C ILE A 124 2.81 15.48 -3.41
N ALA A 125 4.07 15.95 -3.32
CA ALA A 125 4.41 17.19 -2.64
C ALA A 125 3.68 18.37 -3.29
N LYS A 126 3.73 18.48 -4.62
CA LYS A 126 3.02 19.52 -5.39
C LYS A 126 1.50 19.48 -5.19
N ASN A 127 0.90 18.30 -5.20
CA ASN A 127 -0.54 18.16 -4.93
C ASN A 127 -0.89 18.59 -3.50
N ASN A 128 -0.05 18.23 -2.53
CA ASN A 128 -0.23 18.65 -1.14
C ASN A 128 -0.07 20.16 -0.98
N GLU A 129 0.86 20.80 -1.69
CA GLU A 129 0.98 22.27 -1.73
C GLU A 129 -0.27 22.92 -2.33
N MET A 130 -0.77 22.41 -3.45
CA MET A 130 -2.00 22.92 -4.07
C MET A 130 -3.21 22.75 -3.14
N LYS A 131 -3.31 21.63 -2.42
CA LYS A 131 -4.33 21.42 -1.38
C LYS A 131 -4.16 22.39 -0.23
N LYS A 132 -2.93 22.66 0.21
CA LYS A 132 -2.63 23.65 1.26
C LYS A 132 -3.04 25.06 0.86
N ILE A 133 -2.73 25.46 -0.38
CA ILE A 133 -3.13 26.78 -0.93
C ILE A 133 -4.65 26.86 -1.05
N ARG A 134 -5.31 25.83 -1.59
CA ARG A 134 -6.79 25.83 -1.70
C ARG A 134 -7.47 25.90 -0.34
N ASN A 135 -6.94 25.16 0.63
CA ASN A 135 -7.48 25.08 1.99
C ASN A 135 -6.71 25.98 2.96
N GLU A 136 -6.17 27.11 2.48
CA GLU A 136 -5.31 28.00 3.27
C GLU A 136 -5.97 28.44 4.58
N LYS A 137 -7.28 28.74 4.54
CA LYS A 137 -8.07 29.12 5.73
C LYS A 137 -8.18 28.00 6.77
N LEU A 138 -8.20 26.73 6.35
CA LEU A 138 -8.29 25.58 7.24
C LEU A 138 -6.93 25.26 7.86
N TYR A 139 -5.88 25.19 7.02
CA TYR A 139 -4.52 24.92 7.49
C TYR A 139 -3.95 26.04 8.36
N GLY A 140 -4.32 27.30 8.11
CA GLY A 140 -3.94 28.44 8.94
C GLY A 140 -4.55 28.38 10.35
N GLN A 141 -5.81 27.93 10.48
CA GLN A 141 -6.48 27.76 11.78
C GLN A 141 -5.86 26.63 12.60
N GLU A 142 -5.45 25.53 11.97
CA GLU A 142 -4.79 24.43 12.67
C GLU A 142 -3.40 24.83 13.20
N LYS A 143 -2.62 25.59 12.41
CA LYS A 143 -1.33 26.11 12.84
C LYS A 143 -1.44 27.03 14.06
N THR A 144 -2.43 27.93 14.09
CA THR A 144 -2.66 28.82 15.24
C THR A 144 -3.22 28.07 16.44
N LYS A 145 -4.10 27.09 16.23
CA LYS A 145 -4.66 26.24 17.30
C LYS A 145 -3.58 25.38 17.97
N LEU A 146 -2.62 24.85 17.21
CA LEU A 146 -1.49 24.09 17.76
C LEU A 146 -0.61 25.00 18.66
N LEU A 147 -0.28 26.21 18.19
CA LEU A 147 0.48 27.22 18.95
C LEU A 147 -0.25 27.68 20.23
N MET A 148 -1.59 27.78 20.20
CA MET A 148 -2.38 28.10 21.39
C MET A 148 -2.39 26.95 22.42
N SER A 149 -2.35 25.70 21.96
CA SER A 149 -2.31 24.53 22.84
C SER A 149 -0.95 24.31 23.52
N SER A 150 0.17 24.62 22.85
CA SER A 150 1.51 24.52 23.44
C SER A 150 1.76 25.57 24.53
N ASN A 151 1.10 26.72 24.47
CA ASN A 151 1.17 27.74 25.52
C ASN A 151 0.30 27.44 26.76
N ALA A 152 -0.50 26.37 26.76
CA ALA A 152 -1.37 26.02 27.89
C ALA A 152 -0.63 25.29 29.04
N GLN A 153 0.66 24.99 28.90
CA GLN A 153 1.43 24.25 29.91
C GLN A 153 2.14 25.14 30.96
N ASN A 154 1.94 26.46 30.93
CA ASN A 154 2.47 27.40 31.92
C ASN A 154 1.38 28.10 32.73
N ALA A 155 0.38 27.35 33.21
CA ALA A 155 -0.59 27.82 34.20
C ALA A 155 -0.40 27.05 35.53
N SER A 156 0.80 27.15 36.10
CA SER A 156 1.04 26.82 37.51
C SER A 156 0.93 28.11 38.31
N ASP A 157 -0.31 28.55 38.60
CA ASP A 157 -0.55 29.56 39.63
C ASP A 157 -1.86 29.27 40.40
N VAL A 158 -1.65 28.74 41.61
CA VAL A 158 -2.40 28.99 42.85
C VAL A 158 -3.93 28.78 42.85
N GLY A 159 -4.35 27.68 43.48
CA GLY A 159 -5.27 27.79 44.61
C GLY A 159 -6.76 28.05 44.35
N LYS A 160 -7.33 27.60 43.23
CA LYS A 160 -8.79 27.40 43.15
C LYS A 160 -9.08 25.91 43.00
N THR A 161 -9.94 25.38 43.88
CA THR A 161 -10.65 24.12 43.67
C THR A 161 -11.52 24.29 42.43
N VAL A 162 -10.92 24.09 41.27
CA VAL A 162 -11.62 23.99 40.00
C VAL A 162 -12.39 22.69 40.09
N GLU A 163 -13.72 22.77 40.18
CA GLU A 163 -14.57 21.63 39.86
C GLU A 163 -14.09 21.10 38.51
N THR A 164 -13.39 19.97 38.54
CA THR A 164 -12.95 19.31 37.32
C THR A 164 -14.23 18.90 36.61
N LYS A 165 -14.66 19.66 35.59
CA LYS A 165 -15.73 19.22 34.70
C LYS A 165 -15.35 17.82 34.25
N GLN A 166 -16.14 16.85 34.69
CA GLN A 166 -15.95 15.45 34.38
C GLN A 166 -15.78 15.33 32.88
N ILE A 167 -14.66 14.76 32.45
CA ILE A 167 -14.34 14.62 31.03
C ILE A 167 -15.52 13.92 30.38
N GLU A 168 -16.20 14.62 29.46
CA GLU A 168 -17.32 14.06 28.72
C GLU A 168 -16.80 12.91 27.86
N THR A 169 -16.98 11.68 28.35
CA THR A 169 -16.66 10.49 27.58
C THR A 169 -17.70 10.32 26.48
N TRP A 170 -17.32 9.63 25.40
CA TRP A 170 -18.26 9.25 24.36
C TRP A 170 -19.39 8.45 25.01
N LYS A 171 -20.64 8.75 24.65
CA LYS A 171 -21.80 7.95 25.08
C LYS A 171 -21.75 6.61 24.35
N TYR A 172 -20.92 5.69 24.83
CA TYR A 172 -20.83 4.34 24.28
C TYR A 172 -21.90 3.46 24.92
N LYS A 173 -22.71 2.81 24.07
CA LYS A 173 -23.59 1.70 24.45
C LYS A 173 -23.01 0.47 23.76
N THR A 174 -22.68 -0.57 24.51
CA THR A 174 -22.27 -1.87 23.94
C THR A 174 -23.39 -2.39 23.05
N GLN A 175 -23.20 -2.39 21.73
CA GLN A 175 -24.15 -2.95 20.77
C GLN A 175 -23.99 -4.46 20.58
N ASN A 176 -23.20 -5.11 21.44
CA ASN A 176 -22.98 -6.53 21.38
C ASN A 176 -23.33 -7.18 22.72
N THR A 177 -24.61 -7.12 23.07
CA THR A 177 -25.22 -8.20 23.83
C THR A 177 -25.65 -9.21 22.78
N LEU A 178 -24.90 -10.31 22.65
CA LEU A 178 -25.19 -11.48 21.83
C LEU A 178 -26.70 -11.61 21.61
N MET A 179 -27.13 -11.64 20.34
CA MET A 179 -28.54 -11.73 19.94
C MET A 179 -29.28 -10.38 19.99
N PHE A 180 -29.12 -9.57 18.94
CA PHE A 180 -29.99 -8.44 18.62
C PHE A 180 -31.46 -8.80 18.87
N ILE A 181 -32.09 -8.22 19.89
CA ILE A 181 -33.54 -8.05 19.85
C ILE A 181 -33.74 -6.76 19.07
N PRO A 182 -34.29 -6.81 17.85
CA PRO A 182 -34.55 -5.60 17.13
C PRO A 182 -35.56 -4.74 17.93
N ASP A 183 -35.16 -3.57 18.41
CA ASP A 183 -36.10 -2.50 18.81
C ASP A 183 -37.16 -2.39 17.69
N SER A 184 -38.45 -2.49 18.01
CA SER A 184 -39.52 -2.59 17.00
C SER A 184 -39.68 -1.36 16.09
N ASN A 185 -38.73 -0.43 16.11
CA ASN A 185 -38.67 0.82 15.37
C ASN A 185 -37.72 0.81 14.15
N HIS A 186 -37.05 -0.31 13.81
CA HIS A 186 -36.34 -0.47 12.53
C HIS A 186 -37.16 -1.20 11.46
N LEU A 187 -38.45 -0.90 11.42
CA LEU A 187 -39.08 -0.77 10.11
C LEU A 187 -38.38 0.38 9.39
N LEU A 188 -37.42 0.01 8.54
CA LEU A 188 -36.70 0.79 7.53
C LEU A 188 -37.29 2.21 7.35
N LYS A 189 -36.85 3.15 8.19
CA LYS A 189 -36.81 4.54 7.75
C LYS A 189 -35.71 4.56 6.72
N GLU A 190 -36.12 4.54 5.45
CA GLU A 190 -35.24 4.83 4.32
C GLU A 190 -34.43 6.07 4.69
N SER A 191 -33.13 5.88 4.93
CA SER A 191 -32.28 7.00 5.31
C SER A 191 -32.30 8.01 4.16
N GLU A 192 -32.31 9.30 4.49
CA GLU A 192 -32.30 10.36 3.47
C GLU A 192 -31.12 10.25 2.50
N GLU A 193 -30.06 9.53 2.89
CA GLU A 193 -28.91 9.18 2.07
C GLU A 193 -29.23 8.18 0.95
N VAL A 194 -30.19 7.27 1.13
CA VAL A 194 -30.64 6.35 0.07
C VAL A 194 -31.40 7.11 -1.02
N LYS A 195 -32.15 8.16 -0.66
CA LYS A 195 -32.88 9.01 -1.62
C LYS A 195 -31.99 9.87 -2.51
N ARG A 196 -30.74 10.12 -2.09
CA ARG A 196 -29.76 10.91 -2.86
C ARG A 196 -28.99 10.09 -3.88
N GLN A 197 -29.11 8.76 -3.83
CA GLN A 197 -28.42 7.87 -4.76
C GLN A 197 -29.33 7.55 -5.94
N ALA A 198 -28.74 7.43 -7.13
CA ALA A 198 -29.45 6.89 -8.28
C ALA A 198 -29.94 5.46 -7.95
N PRO A 199 -31.10 5.04 -8.48
CA PRO A 199 -31.61 3.69 -8.25
C PRO A 199 -30.57 2.66 -8.66
N LYS A 200 -30.33 1.67 -7.81
CA LYS A 200 -29.36 0.60 -8.10
C LYS A 200 -29.82 -0.18 -9.33
N GLN A 201 -29.04 -0.13 -10.40
CA GLN A 201 -29.29 -0.87 -11.63
C GLN A 201 -28.18 -1.90 -11.86
N ILE A 202 -28.56 -3.13 -12.20
CA ILE A 202 -27.63 -4.18 -12.60
C ILE A 202 -27.32 -3.98 -14.09
N SER A 203 -26.06 -3.73 -14.43
CA SER A 203 -25.60 -3.74 -15.83
C SER A 203 -25.33 -5.18 -16.26
N HIS A 204 -26.22 -5.73 -17.09
CA HIS A 204 -26.19 -7.14 -17.49
C HIS A 204 -25.06 -7.43 -18.50
N THR A 205 -24.59 -6.42 -19.24
CA THR A 205 -23.45 -6.54 -20.17
C THR A 205 -22.12 -6.84 -19.46
N ASN A 206 -22.05 -6.58 -18.15
CA ASN A 206 -20.86 -6.83 -17.33
C ASN A 206 -20.95 -8.15 -16.56
N THR A 207 -21.98 -8.95 -16.85
CA THR A 207 -22.13 -10.30 -16.31
C THR A 207 -21.96 -11.31 -17.44
N ARG A 208 -21.31 -12.44 -17.16
CA ARG A 208 -21.03 -13.51 -18.14
C ARG A 208 -22.30 -14.19 -18.71
N PHE A 209 -23.49 -13.81 -18.26
CA PHE A 209 -24.76 -14.38 -18.67
C PHE A 209 -25.38 -13.54 -19.80
N GLU A 210 -25.20 -13.98 -21.06
CA GLU A 210 -25.67 -13.24 -22.24
C GLU A 210 -27.13 -13.55 -22.66
N THR A 211 -27.90 -14.24 -21.84
CA THR A 211 -29.28 -14.60 -22.22
C THR A 211 -30.17 -14.61 -21.00
N THR A 212 -31.19 -13.74 -21.00
CA THR A 212 -32.36 -13.90 -20.15
C THR A 212 -33.05 -15.18 -20.59
N HIS A 213 -32.85 -16.28 -19.85
CA HIS A 213 -33.80 -17.37 -19.92
C HIS A 213 -35.13 -16.77 -19.51
N PHE A 214 -36.02 -16.64 -20.50
CA PHE A 214 -37.43 -16.32 -20.41
C PHE A 214 -37.97 -16.60 -19.01
N THR A 215 -37.95 -15.60 -18.12
CA THR A 215 -38.85 -15.57 -16.98
C THR A 215 -40.22 -15.41 -17.61
N GLN A 216 -40.83 -16.55 -17.94
CA GLN A 216 -42.26 -16.65 -18.12
C GLN A 216 -42.83 -15.98 -16.88
N GLU A 217 -43.48 -14.83 -17.04
CA GLU A 217 -44.14 -14.13 -15.93
C GLU A 217 -45.06 -15.16 -15.29
N ILE A 218 -44.60 -15.74 -14.18
CA ILE A 218 -45.43 -16.67 -13.42
C ILE A 218 -46.48 -15.76 -12.82
N LYS A 219 -47.66 -15.74 -13.44
CA LYS A 219 -48.77 -14.91 -13.01
C LYS A 219 -48.94 -15.17 -11.53
N GLU A 220 -48.87 -14.12 -10.70
CA GLU A 220 -48.92 -14.26 -9.25
C GLU A 220 -50.09 -15.15 -8.82
N GLN A 221 -51.22 -15.06 -9.52
CA GLN A 221 -52.39 -15.90 -9.28
C GLN A 221 -52.15 -17.41 -9.40
N GLU A 222 -51.24 -17.87 -10.26
CA GLU A 222 -50.86 -19.28 -10.36
C GLU A 222 -49.98 -19.69 -9.17
N VAL A 223 -49.06 -18.83 -8.73
CA VAL A 223 -48.25 -19.04 -7.51
C VAL A 223 -49.14 -19.13 -6.28
N TRP A 224 -50.13 -18.24 -6.16
CA TRP A 224 -51.09 -18.27 -5.04
C TRP A 224 -51.95 -19.53 -5.07
N LYS A 225 -52.40 -19.98 -6.26
CA LYS A 225 -53.15 -21.24 -6.38
C LYS A 225 -52.32 -22.47 -6.03
N THR A 226 -51.05 -22.54 -6.44
CA THR A 226 -50.17 -23.67 -6.10
C THR A 226 -49.85 -23.70 -4.60
N MET A 227 -49.63 -22.53 -3.99
CA MET A 227 -49.39 -22.40 -2.55
C MET A 227 -50.61 -22.82 -1.71
N ILE A 228 -51.82 -22.40 -2.09
CA ILE A 228 -53.07 -22.78 -1.40
C ILE A 228 -53.30 -24.30 -1.48
N ASN A 229 -53.06 -24.91 -2.65
CA ASN A 229 -53.23 -26.35 -2.83
C ASN A 229 -52.19 -27.17 -2.06
N SER A 230 -50.96 -26.66 -1.94
CA SER A 230 -49.86 -27.36 -1.26
C SER A 230 -49.96 -27.24 0.27
N THR A 231 -50.59 -26.17 0.77
CA THR A 231 -50.72 -25.91 2.21
C THR A 231 -52.13 -25.40 2.59
N PRO A 232 -53.17 -26.23 2.45
CA PRO A 232 -54.55 -25.80 2.69
C PRO A 232 -54.86 -25.47 4.16
N ALA A 233 -54.01 -25.87 5.10
CA ALA A 233 -54.16 -25.57 6.54
C ALA A 233 -53.88 -24.10 6.89
N LEU A 234 -53.08 -23.39 6.08
CA LEU A 234 -52.67 -22.00 6.32
C LEU A 234 -53.70 -20.97 5.84
N PHE A 235 -54.65 -21.36 4.97
CA PHE A 235 -55.58 -20.46 4.30
C PHE A 235 -57.06 -20.79 4.54
N LYS A 236 -57.37 -21.69 5.48
CA LYS A 236 -58.75 -21.86 5.95
C LYS A 236 -59.09 -20.68 6.87
N LYS A 237 -60.22 -20.05 6.55
CA LYS A 237 -60.81 -18.87 7.22
C LYS A 237 -60.96 -19.06 8.73
#